data_AF-A0A3B8Q3I6-F1
#
_entry.id   AF-A0A3B8Q3I6-F1
#
_cell.length_a   1.000
_cell.length_b   1.000
_cell.length_c   1.000
_cell.angle_alpha   90.00
_cell.angle_beta   90.00
_cell.angle_gamma   90.00
#
_symmetry.space_group_name_H-M   'P 1'
#
loop_
_entity.id
_entity.type
_entity.pdbx_description
1 polymer ?
#
loop_
_entity_poly.entity_id
_entity_poly.type
_entity_poly.pdbx_seq_one_letter_code
_entity_poly.pdbx_strand_id
1 'polypeptide(L)'
;MALLSMRAQVDEEILQVRDDWYKATIGLNVTITALEGLAATFGTTAELLELTGDALVEAFPRSVGTSPDVTSAARAAVKFNMTGGYLSSVITAVTLSQSAEAIERSKEIVELHNELVIDRLDRSVELRGMLYDVEELLVNEGVTRLKMFAVREQLRGLLDEYRSTLQEGIRLIEERRHVNAQIAAETQSNRYHDVLFRSARHESIERYRALYDITERYCYLAAKAFDYETNFDPRDRASAQPLLGEIARTRLLGQIADTLPVAGPGLAGLMAKLWDNFRAVEGRLGFNNFQIDTTEFSYRAEKSQVTTGPAWRAVLQEARRADLWEVPEFRRFCRPFAARGEPQPGIVLTFPTQVIAGKNFFGNDLGGGHSAYDPTVFATKIRAVGIRFDGYPIETLARTPYVYLIPAGLDYMTIPDSPTLETRAWNVVDQAIPVPHATSPQDLARVGWTATLDSLTGTWGEIRRFSSFRAGVDAATEMPLNATHFIGRSIWNDNWVLIIPGQTLHADPETGIAEFIENVTDIRFNFETYGYSGN
;
A
#
# COMPACT_ATOMS: atom_id res chain seq x y z
N MET A 1 74.02 -40.84 80.30
CA MET A 1 74.88 -41.69 79.43
C MET A 1 73.99 -42.74 78.81
N ALA A 2 74.14 -42.98 77.50
CA ALA A 2 73.29 -43.82 76.64
C ALA A 2 72.60 -44.97 77.37
N LEU A 3 71.28 -45.09 77.23
CA LEU A 3 70.44 -46.11 77.88
C LEU A 3 70.36 -45.89 79.40
N LEU A 4 69.21 -45.63 80.00
CA LEU A 4 67.99 -46.39 79.81
C LEU A 4 66.98 -45.71 78.87
N SER A 5 67.50 -44.92 77.91
CA SER A 5 66.96 -44.43 76.62
C SER A 5 66.16 -45.42 75.75
N MET A 6 65.61 -46.49 76.31
CA MET A 6 64.44 -47.18 75.74
C MET A 6 63.14 -46.80 76.48
N ARG A 7 63.19 -46.23 77.69
CA ARG A 7 62.00 -45.77 78.43
C ARG A 7 61.60 -44.33 78.12
N ALA A 8 62.53 -43.55 77.54
CA ALA A 8 62.28 -42.21 77.02
C ALA A 8 61.41 -42.18 75.74
N GLN A 9 61.17 -43.32 75.08
CA GLN A 9 60.37 -43.35 73.85
C GLN A 9 58.88 -43.60 74.07
N VAL A 10 58.48 -44.18 75.21
CA VAL A 10 57.06 -44.54 75.45
C VAL A 10 56.32 -43.47 76.27
N ASP A 11 57.05 -42.64 77.04
CA ASP A 11 56.48 -41.49 77.75
C ASP A 11 56.46 -40.19 76.91
N GLU A 12 57.19 -40.15 75.78
CA GLU A 12 57.22 -39.01 74.85
C GLU A 12 56.08 -39.07 73.81
N GLU A 13 55.57 -40.26 73.47
CA GLU A 13 54.44 -40.45 72.54
C GLU A 13 53.06 -40.14 73.15
N ILE A 14 52.89 -40.20 74.48
CA ILE A 14 51.60 -39.88 75.15
C ILE A 14 51.45 -38.38 75.44
N LEU A 15 52.55 -37.63 75.44
CA LEU A 15 52.54 -36.17 75.55
C LEU A 15 52.40 -35.46 74.19
N GLN A 16 52.62 -36.15 73.06
CA GLN A 16 52.42 -35.58 71.72
C GLN A 16 50.94 -35.61 71.26
N VAL A 17 50.11 -36.54 71.75
CA VAL A 17 48.67 -36.57 71.41
C VAL A 17 47.87 -35.51 72.19
N ARG A 18 48.48 -34.93 73.24
CA ARG A 18 47.98 -33.76 73.97
C ARG A 18 48.33 -32.41 73.29
N ASP A 19 49.11 -32.43 72.21
CA ASP A 19 49.58 -31.23 71.51
C ASP A 19 48.96 -31.03 70.10
N ASP A 20 48.21 -32.01 69.59
CA ASP A 20 47.57 -31.96 68.25
C ASP A 20 46.04 -31.73 68.26
N TRP A 21 45.34 -31.88 69.39
CA TRP A 21 43.96 -31.39 69.53
C TRP A 21 43.84 -30.00 70.16
N TYR A 22 44.98 -29.45 70.60
CA TYR A 22 45.13 -28.07 71.08
C TYR A 22 45.46 -27.06 69.96
N LYS A 23 45.60 -27.51 68.69
CA LYS A 23 45.99 -26.66 67.54
C LYS A 23 44.96 -26.54 66.40
N ALA A 24 43.79 -27.19 66.47
CA ALA A 24 42.77 -27.13 65.40
C ALA A 24 41.48 -26.34 65.75
N THR A 25 41.31 -25.89 67.00
CA THR A 25 40.04 -25.27 67.47
C THR A 25 40.17 -23.78 67.84
N ILE A 26 41.35 -23.19 67.60
CA ILE A 26 41.64 -21.75 67.85
C ILE A 26 41.74 -20.96 66.52
N GLY A 27 41.48 -21.60 65.37
CA GLY A 27 41.92 -21.11 64.06
C GLY A 27 40.94 -20.35 63.15
N LEU A 28 39.64 -20.22 63.42
CA LEU A 28 38.72 -19.52 62.49
C LEU A 28 37.74 -18.54 63.16
N ASN A 29 38.09 -18.05 64.35
CA ASN A 29 37.51 -16.81 64.93
C ASN A 29 38.28 -15.54 64.53
N VAL A 30 39.29 -15.65 63.65
CA VAL A 30 40.07 -14.50 63.14
C VAL A 30 39.62 -14.08 61.74
N THR A 31 38.90 -14.94 61.02
CA THR A 31 38.57 -14.75 59.60
C THR A 31 37.19 -14.09 59.37
N ILE A 32 36.31 -14.11 60.37
CA ILE A 32 35.00 -13.43 60.31
C ILE A 32 35.19 -11.91 60.42
N THR A 33 36.14 -11.46 61.23
CA THR A 33 36.53 -10.04 61.37
C THR A 33 37.35 -9.53 60.18
N ALA A 34 37.91 -10.42 59.35
CA ALA A 34 38.64 -10.07 58.13
C ALA A 34 37.71 -9.86 56.92
N LEU A 35 36.55 -10.55 56.86
CA LEU A 35 35.51 -10.33 55.85
C LEU A 35 34.78 -8.99 56.07
N GLU A 36 34.76 -8.49 57.30
CA GLU A 36 34.28 -7.16 57.67
C GLU A 36 35.29 -6.03 57.32
N GLY A 37 36.57 -6.35 57.14
CA GLY A 37 37.59 -5.42 56.62
C GLY A 37 37.51 -5.21 55.11
N LEU A 38 36.67 -5.99 54.43
CA LEU A 38 36.46 -5.98 52.99
C LEU A 38 35.04 -5.51 52.66
N ALA A 39 34.75 -4.23 52.88
CA ALA A 39 34.15 -3.53 51.75
C ALA A 39 35.19 -3.28 50.64
N ALA A 40 36.48 -3.30 50.92
CA ALA A 40 37.08 -1.98 51.06
C ALA A 40 38.05 -1.57 49.92
N THR A 41 38.01 -2.23 48.75
CA THR A 41 38.76 -1.75 47.55
C THR A 41 38.02 -1.69 46.22
N PHE A 42 36.79 -2.21 46.06
CA PHE A 42 36.01 -1.90 44.86
C PHE A 42 34.55 -1.63 45.20
N GLY A 43 34.23 -0.34 45.26
CA GLY A 43 32.90 0.15 45.54
C GLY A 43 31.91 -0.03 44.38
N THR A 44 30.70 0.42 44.68
CA THR A 44 29.52 0.62 43.82
C THR A 44 28.60 -0.59 43.61
N THR A 45 27.42 -0.46 44.24
CA THR A 45 26.07 -0.89 43.81
C THR A 45 25.75 -2.37 43.66
N ALA A 46 25.01 -2.91 44.64
CA ALA A 46 24.37 -4.23 44.59
C ALA A 46 23.29 -4.37 43.49
N GLU A 47 22.72 -3.26 43.02
CA GLU A 47 21.77 -3.26 41.88
C GLU A 47 22.44 -3.55 40.52
N LEU A 48 23.76 -3.34 40.38
CA LEU A 48 24.49 -3.60 39.13
C LEU A 48 24.84 -5.09 38.93
N LEU A 49 24.95 -5.86 40.03
CA LEU A 49 25.24 -7.31 40.00
C LEU A 49 24.05 -8.14 39.53
N GLU A 50 22.82 -7.74 39.90
CA GLU A 50 21.60 -8.42 39.46
C GLU A 50 21.32 -8.13 37.98
N LEU A 51 21.54 -6.88 37.53
CA LEU A 51 21.32 -6.45 36.14
C LEU A 51 22.33 -7.03 35.14
N THR A 52 23.60 -7.21 35.52
CA THR A 52 24.60 -7.85 34.64
C THR A 52 24.45 -9.37 34.58
N GLY A 53 23.98 -10.01 35.66
CA GLY A 53 23.66 -11.43 35.70
C GLY A 53 22.48 -11.79 34.78
N ASP A 54 21.42 -10.98 34.82
CA ASP A 54 20.24 -11.19 33.95
C ASP A 54 20.52 -10.89 32.47
N ALA A 55 21.34 -9.87 32.16
CA ALA A 55 21.74 -9.55 30.79
C ALA A 55 22.59 -10.66 30.12
N LEU A 56 23.43 -11.37 30.88
CA LEU A 56 24.20 -12.52 30.37
C LEU A 56 23.32 -13.77 30.14
N VAL A 57 22.25 -13.94 30.93
CA VAL A 57 21.28 -15.04 30.78
C VAL A 57 20.36 -14.82 29.56
N GLU A 58 20.08 -13.57 29.19
CA GLU A 58 19.28 -13.21 28.00
C GLU A 58 20.03 -13.29 26.67
N ALA A 59 21.37 -13.25 26.67
CA ALA A 59 22.18 -13.38 25.45
C ALA A 59 22.12 -14.79 24.83
N PHE A 60 21.66 -15.81 25.56
CA PHE A 60 21.53 -17.19 25.06
C PHE A 60 20.13 -17.45 24.47
N PRO A 61 20.00 -17.88 23.20
CA PRO A 61 18.70 -18.11 22.57
C PRO A 61 17.93 -19.29 23.20
N ARG A 62 16.63 -19.08 23.42
CA ARG A 62 15.76 -19.99 24.21
C ARG A 62 15.03 -21.07 23.40
N SER A 63 15.00 -21.00 22.07
CA SER A 63 14.50 -22.10 21.22
C SER A 63 14.81 -21.85 19.75
N VAL A 64 15.28 -22.90 19.03
CA VAL A 64 15.33 -22.91 17.56
C VAL A 64 14.49 -24.10 17.07
N GLY A 65 13.19 -23.87 16.88
CA GLY A 65 12.34 -24.66 15.98
C GLY A 65 11.93 -26.09 16.36
N THR A 66 12.59 -26.77 17.30
CA THR A 66 12.13 -28.08 17.84
C THR A 66 12.47 -28.21 19.33
N SER A 67 11.49 -28.66 20.12
CA SER A 67 11.25 -28.38 21.57
C SER A 67 12.10 -29.15 22.62
N PRO A 68 13.44 -29.07 22.64
CA PRO A 68 14.10 -28.95 23.95
C PRO A 68 15.19 -27.86 24.00
N ASP A 69 15.17 -27.09 25.07
CA ASP A 69 16.07 -25.96 25.35
C ASP A 69 17.50 -26.42 25.64
N VAL A 70 18.33 -26.41 24.59
CA VAL A 70 19.71 -26.92 24.60
C VAL A 70 20.67 -26.05 25.44
N THR A 71 20.30 -24.80 25.79
CA THR A 71 21.18 -23.89 26.57
C THR A 71 20.82 -23.80 28.06
N SER A 72 19.80 -24.55 28.51
CA SER A 72 19.31 -24.55 29.91
C SER A 72 20.37 -24.88 30.97
N ALA A 73 21.28 -25.81 30.69
CA ALA A 73 22.35 -26.19 31.62
C ALA A 73 23.43 -25.09 31.79
N ALA A 74 23.77 -24.36 30.72
CA ALA A 74 24.72 -23.25 30.79
C ALA A 74 24.14 -22.05 31.55
N ARG A 75 22.84 -21.77 31.38
CA ARG A 75 22.14 -20.73 32.16
C ARG A 75 21.97 -21.12 33.62
N ALA A 76 21.72 -22.40 33.91
CA ALA A 76 21.67 -22.91 35.28
C ALA A 76 23.03 -22.77 35.98
N ALA A 77 24.16 -23.05 35.30
CA ALA A 77 25.50 -22.91 35.87
C ALA A 77 25.89 -21.46 36.22
N VAL A 78 25.43 -20.47 35.44
CA VAL A 78 25.65 -19.04 35.74
C VAL A 78 24.81 -18.60 36.96
N LYS A 79 23.57 -19.09 37.10
CA LYS A 79 22.74 -18.86 38.30
C LYS A 79 23.26 -19.61 39.54
N PHE A 80 23.81 -20.81 39.35
CA PHE A 80 24.33 -21.65 40.43
C PHE A 80 25.65 -21.11 41.02
N ASN A 81 26.42 -20.35 40.25
CA ASN A 81 27.65 -19.67 40.73
C ASN A 81 27.38 -18.32 41.41
N MET A 82 26.18 -17.74 41.29
CA MET A 82 25.78 -16.53 42.03
C MET A 82 24.96 -16.84 43.30
N THR A 83 24.51 -18.07 43.49
CA THR A 83 23.86 -18.50 44.74
C THR A 83 24.19 -19.97 45.06
N GLY A 84 25.45 -20.24 45.41
CA GLY A 84 25.91 -21.52 45.97
C GLY A 84 26.36 -21.34 47.43
N GLY A 85 26.10 -22.25 48.39
CA GLY A 85 25.68 -23.64 48.21
C GLY A 85 25.12 -24.36 49.45
N TYR A 86 24.20 -25.29 49.15
CA TYR A 86 24.18 -26.73 49.49
C TYR A 86 24.75 -27.21 50.86
N LEU A 87 23.91 -27.75 51.76
CA LEU A 87 23.69 -29.22 51.91
C LEU A 87 22.76 -29.63 53.08
N SER A 88 21.92 -30.62 52.77
CA SER A 88 21.44 -31.72 53.63
C SER A 88 20.47 -31.47 54.80
N SER A 89 19.20 -31.76 54.51
CA SER A 89 18.23 -32.52 55.34
C SER A 89 18.32 -32.50 56.89
N VAL A 90 17.21 -32.01 57.47
CA VAL A 90 16.49 -32.55 58.64
C VAL A 90 17.12 -32.31 60.04
N ILE A 91 16.32 -31.56 60.83
CA ILE A 91 16.36 -31.34 62.29
C ILE A 91 17.54 -30.49 62.77
N THR A 92 17.24 -29.28 63.23
CA THR A 92 17.50 -28.84 64.62
C THR A 92 17.05 -27.38 64.73
N ALA A 93 15.84 -27.20 65.26
CA ALA A 93 15.47 -25.92 65.82
C ALA A 93 16.09 -25.84 67.22
N VAL A 94 16.67 -24.67 67.51
CA VAL A 94 16.80 -24.10 68.86
C VAL A 94 18.04 -24.54 69.67
N THR A 95 19.03 -23.64 69.58
CA THR A 95 19.86 -23.07 70.66
C THR A 95 20.86 -23.95 71.41
N LEU A 96 22.14 -23.55 71.26
CA LEU A 96 23.02 -23.10 72.36
C LEU A 96 22.84 -23.84 73.69
N SER A 97 23.71 -24.80 73.99
CA SER A 97 24.56 -24.73 75.19
C SER A 97 25.44 -25.98 75.36
N GLN A 98 26.72 -25.70 75.59
CA GLN A 98 27.62 -26.43 76.50
C GLN A 98 28.11 -27.82 76.05
N SER A 99 29.34 -27.79 75.52
CA SER A 99 30.48 -28.62 75.94
C SER A 99 30.20 -29.52 77.16
N ALA A 100 30.20 -30.84 76.99
CA ALA A 100 31.39 -31.69 77.05
C ALA A 100 31.91 -31.92 78.50
N GLU A 101 31.30 -32.90 79.17
CA GLU A 101 31.97 -33.81 80.10
C GLU A 101 31.29 -35.18 79.88
N ALA A 102 31.84 -35.98 78.96
CA ALA A 102 32.56 -37.21 79.29
C ALA A 102 31.69 -38.17 80.14
N ILE A 103 30.87 -38.97 79.48
CA ILE A 103 31.17 -40.38 79.17
C ILE A 103 31.35 -41.22 80.44
N GLU A 104 30.38 -42.11 80.64
CA GLU A 104 30.49 -43.43 81.25
C GLU A 104 31.23 -43.55 82.60
N ARG A 105 30.47 -43.92 83.63
CA ARG A 105 30.39 -45.33 84.04
C ARG A 105 29.26 -45.55 85.06
N SER A 106 28.38 -46.48 84.71
CA SER A 106 27.75 -47.49 85.59
C SER A 106 28.27 -47.50 87.05
N LYS A 107 27.47 -47.62 88.11
CA LYS A 107 26.36 -48.57 88.28
C LYS A 107 25.88 -48.46 89.74
N GLU A 108 24.59 -48.75 89.93
CA GLU A 108 24.05 -49.56 91.04
C GLU A 108 23.97 -49.02 92.49
N ILE A 109 22.76 -49.21 93.03
CA ILE A 109 22.50 -49.85 94.34
C ILE A 109 22.65 -48.89 95.53
N VAL A 110 21.50 -48.54 96.12
CA VAL A 110 21.08 -49.05 97.45
C VAL A 110 21.47 -48.02 98.49
N GLU A 111 20.75 -47.77 99.57
CA GLU A 111 19.62 -48.39 100.20
C GLU A 111 18.93 -47.20 100.90
N LEU A 112 17.60 -47.12 100.87
CA LEU A 112 16.73 -47.89 101.76
C LEU A 112 16.85 -47.38 103.20
N HIS A 113 15.66 -47.12 103.76
CA HIS A 113 15.28 -47.60 105.09
C HIS A 113 15.94 -46.94 106.29
N ASN A 114 15.32 -46.84 107.45
CA ASN A 114 14.06 -47.33 107.99
C ASN A 114 13.86 -46.49 109.27
N GLU A 115 12.66 -46.18 109.77
CA GLU A 115 11.88 -47.05 110.65
C GLU A 115 10.63 -46.20 111.01
N LEU A 116 9.37 -46.55 110.70
CA LEU A 116 8.56 -47.61 111.31
C LEU A 116 8.71 -47.59 112.85
N VAL A 117 7.70 -47.39 113.69
CA VAL A 117 6.66 -48.39 114.01
C VAL A 117 5.62 -47.79 115.01
N ILE A 118 5.05 -46.58 114.82
CA ILE A 118 3.87 -46.15 115.61
C ILE A 118 2.80 -45.51 114.71
N ASP A 119 2.47 -46.19 113.63
CA ASP A 119 1.28 -45.83 112.85
C ASP A 119 0.65 -47.06 112.16
N ARG A 120 0.86 -48.25 112.77
CA ARG A 120 0.82 -49.55 112.08
C ARG A 120 -0.53 -50.27 112.08
N LEU A 121 -1.59 -49.66 112.58
CA LEU A 121 -2.95 -50.22 112.45
C LEU A 121 -3.88 -49.27 111.67
N ASP A 122 -3.83 -47.96 111.92
CA ASP A 122 -4.62 -46.97 111.15
C ASP A 122 -4.03 -46.66 109.76
N ARG A 123 -2.70 -46.52 109.59
CA ARG A 123 -2.15 -46.34 108.23
C ARG A 123 -2.30 -47.57 107.34
N SER A 124 -2.53 -48.77 107.88
CA SER A 124 -2.69 -49.95 107.00
C SER A 124 -3.97 -49.89 106.16
N VAL A 125 -4.97 -49.14 106.64
CA VAL A 125 -6.23 -48.90 105.93
C VAL A 125 -6.13 -47.65 105.07
N GLU A 126 -5.49 -46.59 105.57
CA GLU A 126 -5.31 -45.33 104.82
C GLU A 126 -4.26 -45.43 103.70
N LEU A 127 -3.13 -46.11 103.92
CA LEU A 127 -2.14 -46.42 102.87
C LEU A 127 -2.71 -47.37 101.82
N ARG A 128 -3.60 -48.31 102.19
CA ARG A 128 -4.31 -49.12 101.18
C ARG A 128 -5.26 -48.25 100.36
N GLY A 129 -6.00 -47.35 100.99
CA GLY A 129 -6.83 -46.35 100.30
C GLY A 129 -6.02 -45.48 99.34
N MET A 130 -4.90 -44.92 99.80
CA MET A 130 -4.01 -44.10 98.95
C MET A 130 -3.28 -44.90 97.87
N LEU A 131 -2.93 -46.17 98.10
CA LEU A 131 -2.37 -47.05 97.07
C LEU A 131 -3.43 -47.38 96.02
N TYR A 132 -4.67 -47.63 96.45
CA TYR A 132 -5.81 -47.81 95.55
C TYR A 132 -6.07 -46.55 94.73
N ASP A 133 -6.00 -45.36 95.33
CA ASP A 133 -6.17 -44.09 94.61
C ASP A 133 -5.02 -43.82 93.62
N VAL A 134 -3.77 -44.17 93.96
CA VAL A 134 -2.61 -44.04 93.05
C VAL A 134 -2.64 -45.10 91.95
N GLU A 135 -3.00 -46.35 92.26
CA GLU A 135 -3.20 -47.43 91.29
C GLU A 135 -4.36 -47.09 90.35
N GLU A 136 -5.45 -46.51 90.86
CA GLU A 136 -6.57 -46.01 90.06
C GLU A 136 -6.17 -44.81 89.18
N LEU A 137 -5.36 -43.86 89.68
CA LEU A 137 -4.83 -42.76 88.88
C LEU A 137 -3.81 -43.23 87.82
N LEU A 138 -3.01 -44.27 88.09
CA LEU A 138 -2.01 -44.82 87.18
C LEU A 138 -2.65 -45.75 86.13
N VAL A 139 -3.71 -46.47 86.49
CA VAL A 139 -4.62 -47.15 85.56
C VAL A 139 -5.35 -46.14 84.67
N ASN A 140 -5.76 -44.99 85.23
CA ASN A 140 -6.38 -43.90 84.47
C ASN A 140 -5.40 -43.12 83.58
N GLU A 141 -4.09 -43.13 83.86
CA GLU A 141 -3.07 -42.46 83.03
C GLU A 141 -2.94 -43.13 81.65
N GLY A 142 -2.88 -44.47 81.60
CA GLY A 142 -2.85 -45.23 80.35
C GLY A 142 -4.13 -45.03 79.52
N VAL A 143 -5.29 -45.01 80.18
CA VAL A 143 -6.59 -44.73 79.55
C VAL A 143 -6.65 -43.28 79.03
N THR A 144 -6.10 -42.32 79.76
CA THR A 144 -6.07 -40.90 79.36
C THR A 144 -5.09 -40.66 78.21
N ARG A 145 -3.94 -41.35 78.21
CA ARG A 145 -2.93 -41.29 77.13
C ARG A 145 -3.45 -41.91 75.83
N LEU A 146 -4.17 -43.04 75.91
CA LEU A 146 -4.85 -43.64 74.76
C LEU A 146 -5.94 -42.71 74.21
N LYS A 147 -6.73 -42.07 75.09
CA LYS A 147 -7.70 -41.03 74.69
C LYS A 147 -7.00 -39.85 73.99
N MET A 148 -5.86 -39.37 74.50
CA MET A 148 -5.08 -38.30 73.86
C MET A 148 -4.55 -38.71 72.48
N PHE A 149 -4.04 -39.94 72.32
CA PHE A 149 -3.60 -40.43 71.02
C PHE A 149 -4.74 -40.63 70.04
N ALA A 150 -5.89 -41.13 70.50
CA ALA A 150 -7.10 -41.25 69.69
C ALA A 150 -7.58 -39.87 69.20
N VAL A 151 -7.62 -38.87 70.08
CA VAL A 151 -7.97 -37.48 69.73
C VAL A 151 -6.93 -36.88 68.77
N ARG A 152 -5.63 -37.13 68.98
CA ARG A 152 -4.56 -36.66 68.09
C ARG A 152 -4.66 -37.27 66.69
N GLU A 153 -4.98 -38.55 66.59
CA GLU A 153 -5.12 -39.25 65.31
C GLU A 153 -6.39 -38.82 64.57
N GLN A 154 -7.51 -38.63 65.28
CA GLN A 154 -8.72 -38.02 64.74
C GLN A 154 -8.44 -36.59 64.23
N LEU A 155 -7.69 -35.79 64.98
CA LEU A 155 -7.32 -34.44 64.57
C LEU A 155 -6.40 -34.43 63.35
N ARG A 156 -5.48 -35.40 63.23
CA ARG A 156 -4.68 -35.60 62.01
C ARG A 156 -5.55 -35.99 60.81
N GLY A 157 -6.47 -36.93 60.98
CA GLY A 157 -7.42 -37.31 59.93
C GLY A 157 -8.26 -36.12 59.44
N LEU A 158 -8.77 -35.30 60.36
CA LEU A 158 -9.51 -34.08 60.03
C LEU A 158 -8.62 -33.01 59.35
N LEU A 159 -7.37 -32.87 59.77
CA LEU A 159 -6.41 -31.97 59.12
C LEU A 159 -6.07 -32.42 57.70
N ASP A 160 -5.92 -33.72 57.46
CA ASP A 160 -5.64 -34.26 56.13
C ASP A 160 -6.86 -34.15 55.21
N GLU A 161 -8.08 -34.34 55.73
CA GLU A 161 -9.33 -34.06 55.01
C GLU A 161 -9.46 -32.56 54.66
N TYR A 162 -9.17 -31.67 55.62
CA TYR A 162 -9.14 -30.22 55.38
C TYR A 162 -8.09 -29.84 54.32
N ARG A 163 -6.90 -30.42 54.36
CA ARG A 163 -5.85 -30.17 53.35
C ARG A 163 -6.24 -30.68 51.98
N SER A 164 -6.85 -31.87 51.92
CA SER A 164 -7.35 -32.46 50.68
C SER A 164 -8.43 -31.57 50.04
N THR A 165 -9.43 -31.16 50.82
CA THR A 165 -10.50 -30.26 50.35
C THR A 165 -9.99 -28.88 49.97
N LEU A 166 -9.01 -28.33 50.69
CA LEU A 166 -8.34 -27.08 50.34
C LEU A 166 -7.56 -27.21 49.01
N GLN A 167 -6.80 -28.29 48.82
CA GLN A 167 -6.08 -28.56 47.58
C GLN A 167 -7.03 -28.75 46.39
N GLU A 168 -8.16 -29.43 46.60
CA GLU A 168 -9.20 -29.55 45.59
C GLU A 168 -9.80 -28.19 45.24
N GLY A 169 -10.06 -27.34 46.23
CA GLY A 169 -10.51 -25.96 46.02
C GLY A 169 -9.51 -25.12 45.22
N ILE A 170 -8.22 -25.20 45.55
CA ILE A 170 -7.14 -24.51 44.81
C ILE A 170 -7.09 -25.02 43.37
N ARG A 171 -7.11 -26.35 43.17
CA ARG A 171 -7.11 -26.98 41.84
C ARG A 171 -8.30 -26.53 41.00
N LEU A 172 -9.51 -26.49 41.56
CA LEU A 172 -10.72 -26.02 40.85
C LEU A 172 -10.62 -24.55 40.46
N ILE A 173 -10.03 -23.70 41.32
CA ILE A 173 -9.79 -22.29 41.01
C ILE A 173 -8.78 -22.16 39.86
N GLU A 174 -7.69 -22.93 39.89
CA GLU A 174 -6.70 -22.96 38.82
C GLU A 174 -7.27 -23.49 37.51
N GLU A 175 -8.02 -24.59 37.53
CA GLU A 175 -8.70 -25.15 36.37
C GLU A 175 -9.67 -24.14 35.75
N ARG A 176 -10.48 -23.47 36.58
CA ARG A 176 -11.37 -22.39 36.12
C ARG A 176 -10.58 -21.23 35.50
N ARG A 177 -9.44 -20.84 36.08
CA ARG A 177 -8.57 -19.79 35.50
C ARG A 177 -8.02 -20.22 34.15
N HIS A 178 -7.56 -21.47 34.01
CA HIS A 178 -7.06 -22.00 32.74
C HIS A 178 -8.16 -22.07 31.67
N VAL A 179 -9.34 -22.59 32.00
CA VAL A 179 -10.48 -22.65 31.07
C VAL A 179 -10.91 -21.24 30.64
N ASN A 180 -11.02 -20.29 31.58
CA ASN A 180 -11.33 -18.90 31.25
C ASN A 180 -10.27 -18.27 30.35
N ALA A 181 -8.98 -18.53 30.61
CA ALA A 181 -7.88 -18.03 29.78
C ALA A 181 -7.93 -18.62 28.37
N GLN A 182 -8.23 -19.92 28.24
CA GLN A 182 -8.37 -20.59 26.95
C GLN A 182 -9.57 -20.05 26.16
N ILE A 183 -10.75 -19.94 26.79
CA ILE A 183 -11.96 -19.38 26.16
C ILE A 183 -11.74 -17.92 25.76
N ALA A 184 -11.08 -17.13 26.61
CA ALA A 184 -10.74 -15.74 26.30
C ALA A 184 -9.80 -15.64 25.09
N ALA A 185 -8.76 -16.49 25.04
CA ALA A 185 -7.83 -16.55 23.91
C ALA A 185 -8.52 -16.98 22.61
N GLU A 186 -9.37 -18.00 22.65
CA GLU A 186 -10.15 -18.47 21.50
C GLU A 186 -11.12 -17.38 21.02
N THR A 187 -11.84 -16.73 21.94
CA THR A 187 -12.74 -15.62 21.63
C THR A 187 -11.99 -14.46 21.01
N GLN A 188 -10.82 -14.10 21.54
CA GLN A 188 -9.99 -13.04 21.00
C GLN A 188 -9.47 -13.39 19.60
N SER A 189 -9.02 -14.62 19.38
CA SER A 189 -8.61 -15.12 18.06
C SER A 189 -9.74 -15.01 17.03
N ASN A 190 -10.94 -15.49 17.39
CA ASN A 190 -12.12 -15.39 16.53
C ASN A 190 -12.50 -13.93 16.21
N ARG A 191 -12.37 -13.01 17.18
CA ARG A 191 -12.56 -11.57 16.94
C ARG A 191 -11.51 -10.98 15.99
N TYR A 192 -10.24 -11.36 16.14
CA TYR A 192 -9.21 -10.92 15.20
C TYR A 192 -9.46 -11.46 13.80
N HIS A 193 -9.85 -12.72 13.64
CA HIS A 193 -10.22 -13.29 12.35
C HIS A 193 -11.37 -12.51 11.69
N ASP A 194 -12.44 -12.21 12.43
CA ASP A 194 -13.56 -11.42 11.92
C ASP A 194 -13.13 -10.00 11.48
N VAL A 195 -12.34 -9.30 12.30
CA VAL A 195 -11.79 -7.98 11.94
C VAL A 195 -10.93 -8.06 10.68
N LEU A 196 -10.07 -9.07 10.56
CA LEU A 196 -9.22 -9.28 9.38
C LEU A 196 -10.05 -9.55 8.13
N PHE A 197 -11.07 -10.43 8.20
CA PHE A 197 -11.95 -10.71 7.06
C PHE A 197 -12.71 -9.46 6.62
N ARG A 198 -13.21 -8.65 7.56
CA ARG A 198 -13.88 -7.39 7.24
C ARG A 198 -12.93 -6.41 6.57
N SER A 199 -11.73 -6.22 7.13
CA SER A 199 -10.74 -5.31 6.56
C SER A 199 -10.34 -5.71 5.14
N ALA A 200 -9.98 -6.98 4.91
CA ALA A 200 -9.60 -7.48 3.59
C ALA A 200 -10.76 -7.40 2.58
N ARG A 201 -12.00 -7.66 3.03
CA ARG A 201 -13.20 -7.48 2.21
C ARG A 201 -13.43 -6.00 1.86
N HIS A 202 -13.26 -5.08 2.80
CA HIS A 202 -13.39 -3.65 2.52
C HIS A 202 -12.35 -3.20 1.48
N GLU A 203 -11.09 -3.56 1.69
CA GLU A 203 -9.99 -3.23 0.77
C GLU A 203 -10.23 -3.76 -0.65
N SER A 204 -10.65 -5.03 -0.79
CA SER A 204 -10.97 -5.61 -2.10
C SER A 204 -12.16 -4.92 -2.79
N ILE A 205 -13.21 -4.55 -2.04
CA ILE A 205 -14.36 -3.81 -2.59
C ILE A 205 -13.95 -2.40 -3.04
N GLU A 206 -13.12 -1.73 -2.26
CA GLU A 206 -12.60 -0.40 -2.59
C GLU A 206 -11.75 -0.44 -3.87
N ARG A 207 -10.81 -1.38 -3.96
CA ARG A 207 -10.00 -1.58 -5.18
C ARG A 207 -10.85 -1.91 -6.40
N TYR A 208 -11.84 -2.79 -6.23
CA TYR A 208 -12.76 -3.13 -7.31
C TYR A 208 -13.51 -1.89 -7.82
N ARG A 209 -14.05 -1.05 -6.94
CA ARG A 209 -14.75 0.19 -7.33
C ARG A 209 -13.83 1.14 -8.08
N ALA A 210 -12.60 1.34 -7.61
CA ALA A 210 -11.65 2.21 -8.27
C ALA A 210 -11.29 1.73 -9.70
N LEU A 211 -11.13 0.42 -9.90
CA LEU A 211 -10.91 -0.16 -11.24
C LEU A 211 -12.17 -0.11 -12.11
N TYR A 212 -13.33 -0.30 -11.50
CA TYR A 212 -14.61 -0.19 -12.17
C TYR A 212 -14.82 1.21 -12.75
N ASP A 213 -14.56 2.26 -11.96
CA ASP A 213 -14.69 3.65 -12.40
C ASP A 213 -13.76 3.96 -13.59
N ILE A 214 -12.56 3.37 -13.62
CA ILE A 214 -11.64 3.48 -14.77
C ILE A 214 -12.23 2.78 -16.00
N THR A 215 -12.77 1.57 -15.83
CA THR A 215 -13.39 0.79 -16.91
C THR A 215 -14.62 1.50 -17.48
N GLU A 216 -15.47 2.05 -16.61
CA GLU A 216 -16.64 2.84 -16.99
C GLU A 216 -16.25 4.04 -17.87
N ARG A 217 -15.15 4.73 -17.55
CA ARG A 217 -14.62 5.84 -18.38
C ARG A 217 -14.21 5.37 -19.78
N TYR A 218 -13.51 4.24 -19.89
CA TYR A 218 -13.16 3.70 -21.21
C TYR A 218 -14.39 3.29 -22.03
N CYS A 219 -15.36 2.61 -21.40
CA CYS A 219 -16.63 2.28 -22.06
C CYS A 219 -17.36 3.55 -22.52
N TYR A 220 -17.36 4.60 -21.70
CA TYR A 220 -17.97 5.89 -22.04
C TYR A 220 -17.26 6.55 -23.23
N LEU A 221 -15.92 6.54 -23.26
CA LEU A 221 -15.14 7.06 -24.39
C LEU A 221 -15.40 6.28 -25.69
N ALA A 222 -15.51 4.95 -25.61
CA ALA A 222 -15.86 4.11 -26.76
C ALA A 222 -17.26 4.43 -27.30
N ALA A 223 -18.25 4.58 -26.40
CA ALA A 223 -19.60 4.99 -26.78
C ALA A 223 -19.65 6.42 -27.36
N LYS A 224 -18.80 7.34 -26.88
CA LYS A 224 -18.66 8.69 -27.46
C LYS A 224 -18.05 8.66 -28.85
N ALA A 225 -17.02 7.85 -29.07
CA ALA A 225 -16.46 7.65 -30.40
C ALA A 225 -17.51 7.08 -31.36
N PHE A 226 -18.31 6.11 -30.93
CA PHE A 226 -19.42 5.58 -31.72
C PHE A 226 -20.49 6.65 -32.05
N ASP A 227 -20.90 7.49 -31.08
CA ASP A 227 -21.87 8.60 -31.32
C ASP A 227 -21.32 9.61 -32.33
N TYR A 228 -20.02 9.93 -32.26
CA TYR A 228 -19.36 10.84 -33.19
C TYR A 228 -19.20 10.23 -34.59
N GLU A 229 -18.80 8.97 -34.70
CA GLU A 229 -18.64 8.29 -35.98
C GLU A 229 -19.97 8.13 -36.73
N THR A 230 -21.02 7.71 -36.01
CA THR A 230 -22.33 7.47 -36.62
C THR A 230 -23.19 8.73 -36.78
N ASN A 231 -22.99 9.74 -35.95
CA ASN A 231 -23.66 11.04 -35.99
C ASN A 231 -25.22 10.99 -36.11
N PHE A 232 -25.86 9.93 -35.60
CA PHE A 232 -27.32 9.80 -35.63
C PHE A 232 -28.02 10.92 -34.85
N ASP A 233 -29.29 11.18 -35.13
CA ASP A 233 -30.08 12.06 -34.26
C ASP A 233 -30.10 11.51 -32.81
N PRO A 234 -30.00 12.34 -31.76
CA PRO A 234 -30.08 11.88 -30.38
C PRO A 234 -31.34 11.09 -30.01
N ARG A 235 -32.44 11.25 -30.76
CA ARG A 235 -33.71 10.54 -30.61
C ARG A 235 -33.78 9.26 -31.44
N ASP A 236 -32.81 9.02 -32.31
CA ASP A 236 -32.73 7.80 -33.10
C ASP A 236 -32.49 6.59 -32.17
N ARG A 237 -33.11 5.46 -32.52
CA ARG A 237 -32.91 4.19 -31.81
C ARG A 237 -31.50 3.63 -31.97
N ALA A 238 -30.82 3.96 -33.07
CA ALA A 238 -29.43 3.60 -33.33
C ALA A 238 -28.43 4.55 -32.65
N SER A 239 -28.90 5.65 -32.06
CA SER A 239 -28.05 6.60 -31.34
C SER A 239 -27.38 5.98 -30.11
N ALA A 240 -26.16 6.43 -29.81
CA ALA A 240 -25.45 6.06 -28.59
C ALA A 240 -25.95 6.80 -27.34
N GLN A 241 -26.74 7.86 -27.49
CA GLN A 241 -27.15 8.72 -26.37
C GLN A 241 -27.83 7.95 -25.21
N PRO A 242 -28.79 7.03 -25.47
CA PRO A 242 -29.34 6.19 -24.41
C PRO A 242 -28.28 5.31 -23.73
N LEU A 243 -27.33 4.76 -24.51
CA LEU A 243 -26.27 3.88 -24.02
C LEU A 243 -25.30 4.62 -23.11
N LEU A 244 -24.95 5.87 -23.41
CA LEU A 244 -24.10 6.71 -22.55
C LEU A 244 -24.72 6.88 -21.15
N GLY A 245 -26.04 7.12 -21.10
CA GLY A 245 -26.78 7.20 -19.84
C GLY A 245 -26.92 5.86 -19.11
N GLU A 246 -26.98 4.74 -19.83
CA GLU A 246 -26.97 3.39 -19.25
C GLU A 246 -25.60 3.02 -18.67
N ILE A 247 -24.50 3.35 -19.35
CA ILE A 247 -23.13 3.16 -18.88
C ILE A 247 -22.95 3.90 -17.54
N ALA A 248 -23.32 5.18 -17.49
CA ALA A 248 -23.21 6.02 -16.30
C ALA A 248 -23.99 5.50 -15.08
N ARG A 249 -25.09 4.77 -15.33
CA ARG A 249 -25.97 4.21 -14.29
C ARG A 249 -25.55 2.82 -13.83
N THR A 250 -24.81 2.10 -14.66
CA THR A 250 -24.43 0.72 -14.39
C THR A 250 -23.38 0.66 -13.28
N ARG A 251 -23.42 -0.38 -12.45
CA ARG A 251 -22.47 -0.64 -11.34
C ARG A 251 -21.93 -2.08 -11.35
N LEU A 252 -22.09 -2.77 -12.47
CA LEU A 252 -21.73 -4.17 -12.65
C LEU A 252 -20.83 -4.29 -13.88
N LEU A 253 -19.73 -5.03 -13.77
CA LEU A 253 -18.82 -5.25 -14.89
C LEU A 253 -19.48 -6.07 -16.02
N GLY A 254 -20.30 -7.06 -15.68
CA GLY A 254 -20.89 -7.99 -16.64
C GLY A 254 -19.96 -9.17 -16.96
N GLN A 255 -20.33 -9.96 -17.97
CA GLN A 255 -19.62 -11.17 -18.36
C GLN A 255 -18.71 -10.93 -19.56
N ILE A 256 -17.47 -11.42 -19.47
CA ILE A 256 -16.49 -11.43 -20.54
C ILE A 256 -16.13 -12.89 -20.82
N ALA A 257 -16.18 -13.32 -22.08
CA ALA A 257 -15.79 -14.66 -22.52
C ALA A 257 -14.77 -14.53 -23.66
N ASP A 258 -13.68 -15.30 -23.61
CA ASP A 258 -12.61 -15.27 -24.62
C ASP A 258 -12.14 -13.84 -24.96
N THR A 259 -11.99 -13.00 -23.93
CA THR A 259 -11.62 -11.56 -24.00
C THR A 259 -12.66 -10.62 -24.62
N LEU A 260 -13.81 -11.13 -25.05
CA LEU A 260 -14.89 -10.35 -25.64
C LEU A 260 -16.05 -10.14 -24.66
N PRO A 261 -16.70 -8.95 -24.69
CA PRO A 261 -17.91 -8.72 -23.92
C PRO A 261 -19.05 -9.62 -24.42
N VAL A 262 -19.77 -10.24 -23.49
CA VAL A 262 -20.95 -11.06 -23.79
C VAL A 262 -22.22 -10.25 -23.51
N ALA A 263 -23.22 -10.41 -24.36
CA ALA A 263 -24.54 -9.80 -24.15
C ALA A 263 -25.13 -10.23 -22.79
N GLY A 264 -25.64 -9.28 -22.03
CA GLY A 264 -26.12 -9.52 -20.67
C GLY A 264 -26.21 -8.23 -19.84
N PRO A 265 -26.33 -8.34 -18.51
CA PRO A 265 -26.27 -7.17 -17.63
C PRO A 265 -24.82 -6.67 -17.46
N GLY A 266 -24.67 -5.40 -17.11
CA GLY A 266 -23.37 -4.79 -16.80
C GLY A 266 -22.71 -4.09 -18.00
N LEU A 267 -21.53 -3.50 -17.76
CA LEU A 267 -20.78 -2.75 -18.76
C LEU A 267 -20.43 -3.61 -19.98
N ALA A 268 -20.04 -4.87 -19.78
CA ALA A 268 -19.75 -5.80 -20.86
C ALA A 268 -20.96 -5.99 -21.79
N GLY A 269 -22.17 -6.19 -21.24
CA GLY A 269 -23.37 -6.33 -22.04
C GLY A 269 -23.72 -5.06 -22.85
N LEU A 270 -23.49 -3.88 -22.28
CA LEU A 270 -23.64 -2.61 -22.99
C LEU A 270 -22.62 -2.47 -24.13
N MET A 271 -21.37 -2.91 -23.91
CA MET A 271 -20.35 -2.92 -24.95
C MET A 271 -20.67 -3.90 -26.08
N ALA A 272 -21.19 -5.09 -25.76
CA ALA A 272 -21.67 -6.04 -26.75
C ALA A 272 -22.80 -5.43 -27.60
N LYS A 273 -23.77 -4.76 -26.96
CA LYS A 273 -24.85 -4.05 -27.66
C LYS A 273 -24.34 -2.92 -28.54
N LEU A 274 -23.36 -2.14 -28.09
CA LEU A 274 -22.72 -1.08 -28.89
C LEU A 274 -22.06 -1.67 -30.14
N TRP A 275 -21.33 -2.78 -29.97
CA TRP A 275 -20.66 -3.49 -31.06
C TRP A 275 -21.65 -4.07 -32.07
N ASP A 276 -22.71 -4.73 -31.61
CA ASP A 276 -23.75 -5.28 -32.49
C ASP A 276 -24.47 -4.18 -33.27
N ASN A 277 -24.76 -3.05 -32.62
CA ASN A 277 -25.33 -1.88 -33.28
C ASN A 277 -24.38 -1.35 -34.37
N PHE A 278 -23.09 -1.20 -34.07
CA PHE A 278 -22.10 -0.75 -35.05
C PHE A 278 -22.04 -1.67 -36.27
N ARG A 279 -21.95 -2.98 -36.05
CA ARG A 279 -21.93 -3.95 -37.16
C ARG A 279 -23.18 -3.92 -38.03
N ALA A 280 -24.34 -3.58 -37.44
CA ALA A 280 -25.59 -3.45 -38.18
C ALA A 280 -25.65 -2.17 -39.04
N VAL A 281 -24.97 -1.09 -38.62
CA VAL A 281 -25.01 0.21 -39.33
C VAL A 281 -23.79 0.46 -40.22
N GLU A 282 -22.66 -0.20 -39.99
CA GLU A 282 -21.39 0.06 -40.71
C GLU A 282 -21.55 -0.01 -42.23
N GLY A 283 -22.21 -1.06 -42.73
CA GLY A 283 -22.48 -1.22 -44.17
C GLY A 283 -23.55 -0.26 -44.71
N ARG A 284 -24.49 0.19 -43.86
CA ARG A 284 -25.56 1.13 -44.26
C ARG A 284 -25.07 2.55 -44.35
N LEU A 285 -24.17 2.95 -43.45
CA LEU A 285 -23.58 4.30 -43.43
C LEU A 285 -22.44 4.46 -44.45
N GLY A 286 -22.02 3.38 -45.12
CA GLY A 286 -20.98 3.42 -46.14
C GLY A 286 -19.55 3.45 -45.57
N PHE A 287 -19.35 3.05 -44.31
CA PHE A 287 -17.99 2.97 -43.71
C PHE A 287 -17.08 1.99 -44.45
N ASN A 288 -17.65 0.98 -45.12
CA ASN A 288 -16.95 0.02 -45.95
C ASN A 288 -16.67 0.51 -47.38
N ASN A 289 -17.25 1.63 -47.81
CA ASN A 289 -17.14 2.17 -49.16
C ASN A 289 -17.01 3.69 -49.13
N PHE A 290 -15.87 4.18 -48.64
CA PHE A 290 -15.61 5.60 -48.50
C PHE A 290 -15.25 6.25 -49.83
N GLN A 291 -15.74 7.47 -50.04
CA GLN A 291 -15.35 8.30 -51.17
C GLN A 291 -14.10 9.10 -50.80
N ILE A 292 -12.97 8.82 -51.46
CA ILE A 292 -11.75 9.61 -51.28
C ILE A 292 -11.83 10.84 -52.17
N ASP A 293 -11.50 12.00 -51.60
CA ASP A 293 -11.34 13.24 -52.35
C ASP A 293 -10.08 13.98 -51.88
N THR A 294 -9.34 14.52 -52.84
CA THR A 294 -8.14 15.32 -52.62
C THR A 294 -8.32 16.63 -53.37
N THR A 295 -8.54 17.70 -52.62
CA THR A 295 -8.93 19.00 -53.18
C THR A 295 -7.99 20.10 -52.70
N GLU A 296 -7.56 20.97 -53.62
CA GLU A 296 -6.83 22.21 -53.30
C GLU A 296 -7.80 23.39 -53.11
N PHE A 297 -7.52 24.21 -52.11
CA PHE A 297 -8.26 25.44 -51.78
C PHE A 297 -7.32 26.62 -51.64
N SER A 298 -7.68 27.76 -52.22
CA SER A 298 -6.92 29.01 -52.15
C SER A 298 -7.44 29.93 -51.05
N TYR A 299 -6.59 30.30 -50.07
CA TYR A 299 -6.98 31.29 -49.07
C TYR A 299 -7.18 32.67 -49.72
N ARG A 300 -6.33 33.07 -50.66
CA ARG A 300 -6.42 34.39 -51.27
C ARG A 300 -7.65 34.52 -52.19
N ALA A 301 -7.80 33.58 -53.12
CA ALA A 301 -8.85 33.69 -54.14
C ALA A 301 -10.22 33.34 -53.56
N GLU A 302 -10.32 32.28 -52.75
CA GLU A 302 -11.63 31.76 -52.33
C GLU A 302 -12.08 32.29 -50.96
N LYS A 303 -11.16 32.44 -49.98
CA LYS A 303 -11.51 32.92 -48.64
C LYS A 303 -11.54 34.45 -48.55
N SER A 304 -10.47 35.13 -48.97
CA SER A 304 -10.38 36.60 -48.88
C SER A 304 -10.91 37.32 -50.12
N GLN A 305 -11.14 36.60 -51.23
CA GLN A 305 -11.67 37.13 -52.49
C GLN A 305 -10.82 38.29 -53.05
N VAL A 306 -9.50 38.22 -52.87
CA VAL A 306 -8.57 39.29 -53.26
C VAL A 306 -7.81 38.96 -54.53
N THR A 307 -7.98 39.77 -55.56
CA THR A 307 -7.29 39.59 -56.85
C THR A 307 -5.96 40.35 -56.94
N THR A 308 -5.84 41.52 -56.31
CA THR A 308 -4.63 42.36 -56.42
C THR A 308 -3.58 42.06 -55.35
N GLY A 309 -2.30 42.11 -55.72
CA GLY A 309 -1.17 41.90 -54.78
C GLY A 309 -1.18 42.85 -53.57
N PRO A 310 -1.33 44.17 -53.74
CA PRO A 310 -1.33 45.10 -52.60
C PRO A 310 -2.44 44.83 -51.57
N ALA A 311 -3.65 44.50 -52.02
CA ALA A 311 -4.73 44.13 -51.11
C ALA A 311 -4.44 42.81 -50.38
N TRP A 312 -3.78 41.85 -51.04
CA TRP A 312 -3.40 40.59 -50.40
C TRP A 312 -2.37 40.81 -49.29
N ARG A 313 -1.38 41.67 -49.54
CA ARG A 313 -0.41 42.08 -48.51
C ARG A 313 -1.10 42.73 -47.31
N ALA A 314 -2.12 43.57 -47.55
CA ALA A 314 -2.88 44.18 -46.46
C ALA A 314 -3.57 43.14 -45.57
N VAL A 315 -4.16 42.09 -46.14
CA VAL A 315 -4.75 40.97 -45.40
C VAL A 315 -3.69 40.27 -44.52
N LEU A 316 -2.51 39.99 -45.07
CA LEU A 316 -1.43 39.35 -44.30
C LEU A 316 -0.86 40.28 -43.21
N GLN A 317 -0.78 41.58 -43.45
CA GLN A 317 -0.36 42.57 -42.44
C GLN A 317 -1.36 42.65 -41.29
N GLU A 318 -2.67 42.59 -41.56
CA GLU A 318 -3.72 42.55 -40.53
C GLU A 318 -3.65 41.26 -39.68
N ALA A 319 -3.26 40.16 -40.31
CA ALA A 319 -3.06 38.87 -39.65
C ALA A 319 -1.76 38.77 -38.83
N ARG A 320 -0.84 39.74 -38.94
CA ARG A 320 0.40 39.76 -38.18
C ARG A 320 0.13 39.97 -36.69
N ARG A 321 0.87 39.24 -35.85
CA ARG A 321 0.88 39.37 -34.39
C ARG A 321 2.33 39.57 -33.95
N ALA A 322 2.54 40.51 -33.04
CA ALA A 322 3.86 40.79 -32.48
C ALA A 322 4.35 39.65 -31.58
N ASP A 323 3.43 38.97 -30.89
CA ASP A 323 3.76 37.81 -30.06
C ASP A 323 2.69 36.72 -30.15
N LEU A 324 3.10 35.53 -30.58
CA LEU A 324 2.26 34.33 -30.62
C LEU A 324 1.89 33.82 -29.22
N TRP A 325 2.62 34.19 -28.17
CA TRP A 325 2.24 33.84 -26.80
C TRP A 325 0.97 34.54 -26.32
N GLU A 326 0.57 35.66 -26.93
CA GLU A 326 -0.68 36.34 -26.63
C GLU A 326 -1.89 35.54 -27.18
N VAL A 327 -1.67 34.76 -28.24
CA VAL A 327 -2.69 33.94 -28.89
C VAL A 327 -3.09 32.77 -27.97
N PRO A 328 -4.35 32.68 -27.52
CA PRO A 328 -4.77 31.62 -26.60
C PRO A 328 -4.72 30.23 -27.26
N GLU A 329 -5.01 30.13 -28.56
CA GLU A 329 -4.97 28.87 -29.31
C GLU A 329 -3.56 28.30 -29.38
N PHE A 330 -2.55 29.15 -29.59
CA PHE A 330 -1.14 28.74 -29.60
C PHE A 330 -0.72 28.14 -28.26
N ARG A 331 -1.06 28.79 -27.14
CA ARG A 331 -0.71 28.29 -25.80
C ARG A 331 -1.40 27.00 -25.43
N ARG A 332 -2.66 26.84 -25.85
CA ARG A 332 -3.50 25.70 -25.48
C ARG A 332 -3.20 24.48 -26.33
N PHE A 333 -3.10 24.65 -27.64
CA PHE A 333 -3.09 23.55 -28.60
C PHE A 333 -1.73 23.30 -29.25
N CYS A 334 -0.81 24.27 -29.32
CA CYS A 334 0.47 24.05 -29.98
C CYS A 334 1.55 23.56 -29.00
N ARG A 335 2.41 22.67 -29.47
CA ARG A 335 3.69 22.41 -28.82
C ARG A 335 4.61 23.59 -29.13
N PRO A 336 5.06 24.35 -28.12
CA PRO A 336 5.86 25.54 -28.36
C PRO A 336 7.23 25.17 -28.94
N PHE A 337 7.70 25.97 -29.89
CA PHE A 337 9.02 25.82 -30.51
C PHE A 337 10.11 26.66 -29.81
N ALA A 338 9.70 27.61 -28.96
CA ALA A 338 10.58 28.47 -28.19
C ALA A 338 10.18 28.46 -26.70
N ALA A 339 11.07 28.93 -25.83
CA ALA A 339 10.77 29.10 -24.42
C ALA A 339 9.74 30.22 -24.20
N ARG A 340 8.94 30.10 -23.13
CA ARG A 340 7.92 31.10 -22.80
C ARG A 340 8.59 32.37 -22.25
N GLY A 341 8.24 33.52 -22.82
CA GLY A 341 8.69 34.84 -22.34
C GLY A 341 9.50 35.63 -23.37
N GLU A 342 9.98 34.99 -24.43
CA GLU A 342 10.53 35.69 -25.59
C GLU A 342 9.39 35.99 -26.58
N PRO A 343 9.19 37.24 -27.00
CA PRO A 343 8.20 37.58 -28.02
C PRO A 343 8.48 36.82 -29.31
N GLN A 344 7.48 36.10 -29.80
CA GLN A 344 7.60 35.34 -31.04
C GLN A 344 6.64 35.93 -32.08
N PRO A 345 7.09 36.78 -33.01
CA PRO A 345 6.19 37.34 -34.00
C PRO A 345 5.78 36.26 -35.00
N GLY A 346 4.58 36.41 -35.55
CA GLY A 346 4.03 35.46 -36.52
C GLY A 346 2.78 35.97 -37.21
N ILE A 347 2.28 35.19 -38.16
CA ILE A 347 1.01 35.46 -38.86
C ILE A 347 -0.02 34.46 -38.36
N VAL A 348 -1.20 34.96 -38.00
CA VAL A 348 -2.33 34.15 -37.51
C VAL A 348 -3.55 34.40 -38.39
N LEU A 349 -3.93 33.38 -39.16
CA LEU A 349 -5.07 33.41 -40.06
C LEU A 349 -6.19 32.55 -39.49
N THR A 350 -7.36 33.14 -39.30
CA THR A 350 -8.56 32.43 -38.83
C THR A 350 -9.58 32.29 -39.95
N PHE A 351 -10.22 31.13 -40.07
CA PHE A 351 -11.24 30.90 -41.09
C PHE A 351 -12.21 29.78 -40.72
N PRO A 352 -13.52 29.93 -41.03
CA PRO A 352 -14.47 28.82 -40.98
C PRO A 352 -14.34 27.95 -42.24
N THR A 353 -14.82 26.72 -42.14
CA THR A 353 -15.04 25.82 -43.28
C THR A 353 -16.47 25.29 -43.24
N GLN A 354 -17.08 25.05 -44.39
CA GLN A 354 -18.47 24.61 -44.51
C GLN A 354 -18.66 23.63 -45.65
N VAL A 355 -19.61 22.70 -45.49
CA VAL A 355 -20.04 21.76 -46.53
C VAL A 355 -21.53 22.00 -46.77
N ILE A 356 -21.84 23.10 -47.47
CA ILE A 356 -23.20 23.56 -47.74
C ILE A 356 -23.37 23.77 -49.24
N ALA A 357 -24.52 23.32 -49.78
CA ALA A 357 -24.86 23.52 -51.17
C ALA A 357 -24.83 25.01 -51.56
N GLY A 358 -24.14 25.34 -52.66
CA GLY A 358 -24.03 26.69 -53.19
C GLY A 358 -23.03 27.61 -52.46
N LYS A 359 -22.31 27.08 -51.46
CA LYS A 359 -21.18 27.77 -50.82
C LYS A 359 -19.86 27.11 -51.24
N ASN A 360 -18.77 27.89 -51.25
CA ASN A 360 -17.43 27.33 -51.33
C ASN A 360 -16.99 26.77 -49.98
N PHE A 361 -15.83 26.11 -49.97
CA PHE A 361 -15.23 25.52 -48.76
C PHE A 361 -15.15 26.47 -47.57
N PHE A 362 -14.93 27.77 -47.80
CA PHE A 362 -14.76 28.77 -46.76
C PHE A 362 -16.08 29.48 -46.33
N GLY A 363 -17.22 29.08 -46.91
CA GLY A 363 -18.55 29.63 -46.60
C GLY A 363 -18.97 30.85 -47.44
N ASN A 364 -18.16 31.28 -48.41
CA ASN A 364 -18.54 32.32 -49.37
C ASN A 364 -19.46 31.74 -50.46
N ASP A 365 -20.18 32.58 -51.20
CA ASP A 365 -21.00 32.10 -52.33
C ASP A 365 -20.13 31.41 -53.38
N LEU A 366 -20.60 30.27 -53.89
CA LEU A 366 -19.87 29.47 -54.86
C LEU A 366 -19.76 30.22 -56.19
N GLY A 367 -18.53 30.44 -56.65
CA GLY A 367 -18.20 31.13 -57.88
C GLY A 367 -17.35 30.27 -58.81
N GLY A 368 -17.12 30.73 -60.04
CA GLY A 368 -16.26 30.03 -60.99
C GLY A 368 -14.82 29.91 -60.48
N GLY A 369 -14.27 28.70 -60.49
CA GLY A 369 -12.92 28.42 -60.00
C GLY A 369 -12.80 28.24 -58.47
N HIS A 370 -13.92 28.30 -57.73
CA HIS A 370 -13.95 27.91 -56.32
C HIS A 370 -14.12 26.39 -56.17
N SER A 371 -13.59 25.86 -55.08
CA SER A 371 -13.74 24.46 -54.69
C SER A 371 -14.77 24.31 -53.56
N ALA A 372 -15.51 23.22 -53.57
CA ALA A 372 -16.51 22.89 -52.55
C ALA A 372 -16.60 21.37 -52.38
N TYR A 373 -16.95 20.93 -51.18
CA TYR A 373 -17.29 19.54 -50.91
C TYR A 373 -18.75 19.26 -51.21
N ASP A 374 -19.04 18.00 -51.54
CA ASP A 374 -20.40 17.53 -51.82
C ASP A 374 -21.23 17.44 -50.51
N PRO A 375 -22.32 18.21 -50.38
CA PRO A 375 -23.20 18.16 -49.20
C PRO A 375 -24.10 16.93 -49.13
N THR A 376 -24.11 16.07 -50.16
CA THR A 376 -24.82 14.78 -50.13
C THR A 376 -24.10 13.73 -49.28
N VAL A 377 -22.84 13.97 -48.95
CA VAL A 377 -22.04 13.16 -48.02
C VAL A 377 -22.31 13.63 -46.60
N PHE A 378 -22.78 12.75 -45.71
CA PHE A 378 -23.19 13.20 -44.37
C PHE A 378 -22.01 13.65 -43.49
N ALA A 379 -20.85 13.01 -43.70
CA ALA A 379 -19.63 13.33 -42.99
C ALA A 379 -18.44 13.21 -43.94
N THR A 380 -17.79 14.34 -44.21
CA THR A 380 -16.49 14.40 -44.88
C THR A 380 -15.42 14.54 -43.81
N LYS A 381 -14.59 13.52 -43.65
CA LYS A 381 -13.55 13.45 -42.63
C LYS A 381 -12.17 13.62 -43.22
N ILE A 382 -11.30 14.26 -42.45
CA ILE A 382 -9.92 14.51 -42.84
C ILE A 382 -9.12 13.21 -42.68
N ARG A 383 -8.22 12.96 -43.62
CA ARG A 383 -7.17 11.93 -43.53
C ARG A 383 -5.81 12.58 -43.31
N ALA A 384 -5.50 13.56 -44.15
CA ALA A 384 -4.27 14.33 -44.07
C ALA A 384 -4.48 15.73 -44.62
N VAL A 385 -3.66 16.67 -44.14
CA VAL A 385 -3.64 18.05 -44.61
C VAL A 385 -2.23 18.43 -45.00
N GLY A 386 -2.10 19.20 -46.07
CA GLY A 386 -0.90 19.94 -46.37
C GLY A 386 -1.19 21.40 -46.69
N ILE A 387 -0.16 22.21 -46.56
CA ILE A 387 -0.21 23.65 -46.81
C ILE A 387 0.94 24.01 -47.75
N ARG A 388 0.66 24.84 -48.75
CA ARG A 388 1.65 25.37 -49.70
C ARG A 388 1.63 26.88 -49.71
N PHE A 389 2.81 27.48 -49.81
CA PHE A 389 3.01 28.89 -50.06
C PHE A 389 3.42 29.10 -51.50
N ASP A 390 2.54 29.70 -52.30
CA ASP A 390 2.84 30.05 -53.68
C ASP A 390 3.60 31.40 -53.70
N GLY A 391 4.62 31.51 -54.56
CA GLY A 391 5.46 32.71 -54.64
C GLY A 391 6.44 32.87 -53.47
N TYR A 392 6.70 31.80 -52.71
CA TYR A 392 7.61 31.82 -51.57
C TYR A 392 9.08 32.06 -52.02
N PRO A 393 9.79 33.07 -51.49
CA PRO A 393 11.16 33.39 -51.92
C PRO A 393 12.19 32.49 -51.23
N ILE A 394 12.47 31.33 -51.82
CA ILE A 394 13.39 30.30 -51.27
C ILE A 394 14.84 30.81 -51.13
N GLU A 395 15.23 31.84 -51.88
CA GLU A 395 16.58 32.42 -51.85
C GLU A 395 16.83 33.33 -50.63
N THR A 396 15.76 33.91 -50.05
CA THR A 396 15.87 34.85 -48.92
C THR A 396 15.30 34.27 -47.63
N LEU A 397 14.28 33.42 -47.74
CA LEU A 397 13.66 32.72 -46.62
C LEU A 397 14.10 31.26 -46.53
N ALA A 398 13.94 30.67 -45.36
CA ALA A 398 14.24 29.26 -45.11
C ALA A 398 13.46 28.35 -46.08
N ARG A 399 14.16 27.40 -46.70
CA ARG A 399 13.57 26.44 -47.65
C ARG A 399 12.55 25.47 -47.01
N THR A 400 12.52 25.38 -45.69
CA THR A 400 11.67 24.46 -44.93
C THR A 400 10.86 25.20 -43.87
N PRO A 401 9.87 26.02 -44.26
CA PRO A 401 9.01 26.69 -43.29
C PRO A 401 8.10 25.68 -42.59
N TYR A 402 7.79 25.97 -41.32
CA TYR A 402 6.93 25.14 -40.48
C TYR A 402 5.71 25.94 -40.03
N VAL A 403 4.55 25.29 -40.01
CA VAL A 403 3.27 25.91 -39.68
C VAL A 403 2.49 25.07 -38.68
N TYR A 404 1.56 25.71 -37.97
CA TYR A 404 0.56 25.02 -37.18
C TYR A 404 -0.81 25.23 -37.82
N LEU A 405 -1.61 24.17 -37.90
CA LEU A 405 -3.04 24.25 -38.18
C LEU A 405 -3.75 23.78 -36.92
N ILE A 406 -4.82 24.46 -36.52
CA ILE A 406 -5.53 24.19 -35.27
C ILE A 406 -7.04 24.29 -35.53
N PRO A 407 -7.82 23.25 -35.23
CA PRO A 407 -9.27 23.32 -35.21
C PRO A 407 -9.75 23.83 -33.85
N ALA A 408 -9.78 25.15 -33.69
CA ALA A 408 -10.18 25.79 -32.43
C ALA A 408 -11.70 25.80 -32.22
N GLY A 409 -12.45 25.58 -33.30
CA GLY A 409 -13.90 25.62 -33.36
C GLY A 409 -14.64 24.31 -33.06
N LEU A 410 -15.96 24.36 -33.24
CA LEU A 410 -16.83 23.18 -33.25
C LEU A 410 -16.85 22.53 -34.63
N ASP A 411 -16.86 21.21 -34.64
CA ASP A 411 -17.00 20.39 -35.83
C ASP A 411 -18.48 20.16 -36.13
N TYR A 412 -18.88 20.23 -37.39
CA TYR A 412 -20.24 19.98 -37.83
C TYR A 412 -20.29 18.76 -38.74
N MET A 413 -21.34 17.97 -38.63
CA MET A 413 -21.66 16.87 -39.55
C MET A 413 -23.17 16.84 -39.73
N THR A 414 -23.65 16.50 -40.93
CA THR A 414 -25.08 16.33 -41.14
C THR A 414 -25.52 14.96 -40.59
N ILE A 415 -26.76 14.88 -40.14
CA ILE A 415 -27.33 13.64 -39.63
C ILE A 415 -27.55 12.69 -40.83
N PRO A 416 -27.04 11.44 -40.78
CA PRO A 416 -27.06 10.54 -41.93
C PRO A 416 -28.43 10.31 -42.55
N ASP A 417 -29.48 10.21 -41.73
CA ASP A 417 -30.85 9.90 -42.17
C ASP A 417 -31.75 11.15 -42.31
N SER A 418 -31.18 12.36 -42.24
CA SER A 418 -31.98 13.59 -42.22
C SER A 418 -32.35 14.07 -43.63
N PRO A 419 -33.64 14.14 -44.01
CA PRO A 419 -34.06 14.63 -45.33
C PRO A 419 -33.86 16.14 -45.51
N THR A 420 -33.68 16.88 -44.40
CA THR A 420 -33.52 18.34 -44.37
C THR A 420 -32.08 18.78 -44.12
N LEU A 421 -31.11 17.85 -44.19
CA LEU A 421 -29.69 18.10 -43.89
C LEU A 421 -29.46 18.77 -42.53
N GLU A 422 -30.18 18.35 -41.49
CA GLU A 422 -29.94 18.78 -40.12
C GLU A 422 -28.51 18.44 -39.71
N THR A 423 -27.90 19.31 -38.90
CA THR A 423 -26.49 19.18 -38.48
C THR A 423 -26.38 18.99 -36.98
N ARG A 424 -25.35 18.27 -36.56
CA ARG A 424 -24.90 18.19 -35.17
C ARG A 424 -23.54 18.85 -35.03
N ALA A 425 -23.36 19.60 -33.94
CA ALA A 425 -22.11 20.24 -33.59
C ALA A 425 -21.37 19.43 -32.51
N TRP A 426 -20.05 19.34 -32.65
CA TRP A 426 -19.18 18.53 -31.81
C TRP A 426 -17.99 19.34 -31.33
N ASN A 427 -17.77 19.34 -30.02
CA ASN A 427 -16.54 19.86 -29.45
C ASN A 427 -15.51 18.72 -29.39
N VAL A 428 -14.73 18.57 -30.47
CA VAL A 428 -13.75 17.50 -30.61
C VAL A 428 -12.39 17.93 -30.06
N VAL A 429 -11.86 17.16 -29.12
CA VAL A 429 -10.57 17.40 -28.47
C VAL A 429 -9.67 16.20 -28.68
N ASP A 430 -8.45 16.43 -29.19
CA ASP A 430 -7.41 15.40 -29.23
C ASP A 430 -6.86 15.21 -27.81
N GLN A 431 -7.11 14.03 -27.25
CA GLN A 431 -6.82 13.71 -25.86
C GLN A 431 -5.83 12.54 -25.77
N ALA A 432 -4.84 12.66 -24.89
CA ALA A 432 -4.03 11.52 -24.50
C ALA A 432 -4.88 10.58 -23.63
N ILE A 433 -5.24 9.43 -24.17
CA ILE A 433 -5.93 8.37 -23.43
C ILE A 433 -4.87 7.56 -22.67
N PRO A 434 -4.88 7.54 -21.33
CA PRO A 434 -3.96 6.70 -20.56
C PRO A 434 -4.14 5.24 -20.94
N VAL A 435 -3.08 4.46 -20.96
CA VAL A 435 -3.14 3.03 -21.29
C VAL A 435 -3.11 2.23 -19.98
N PRO A 436 -4.04 1.28 -19.78
CA PRO A 436 -3.99 0.40 -18.62
C PRO A 436 -2.76 -0.50 -18.64
N HIS A 437 -2.07 -0.62 -17.51
CA HIS A 437 -1.06 -1.64 -17.29
C HIS A 437 -1.67 -2.91 -16.74
N ALA A 438 -1.16 -4.07 -17.18
CA ALA A 438 -1.55 -5.35 -16.62
C ALA A 438 -1.20 -5.39 -15.13
N THR A 439 -2.22 -5.33 -14.28
CA THR A 439 -2.05 -5.35 -12.83
C THR A 439 -1.93 -6.79 -12.36
N SER A 440 -0.83 -7.14 -11.70
CA SER A 440 -0.64 -8.49 -11.16
C SER A 440 -1.29 -8.64 -9.78
N PRO A 441 -1.54 -9.88 -9.30
CA PRO A 441 -1.98 -10.11 -7.92
C PRO A 441 -1.01 -9.55 -6.87
N GLN A 442 0.29 -9.44 -7.20
CA GLN A 442 1.28 -8.86 -6.30
C GLN A 442 1.11 -7.35 -6.18
N ASP A 443 0.77 -6.65 -7.28
CA ASP A 443 0.48 -5.22 -7.27
C ASP A 443 -0.77 -4.91 -6.45
N LEU A 444 -1.82 -5.72 -6.62
CA LEU A 444 -3.06 -5.63 -5.86
C LEU A 444 -2.88 -5.98 -4.38
N ALA A 445 -1.79 -6.61 -3.97
CA ALA A 445 -1.52 -6.90 -2.55
C ALA A 445 -0.77 -5.76 -1.84
N ARG A 446 -0.33 -4.72 -2.58
CA ARG A 446 0.43 -3.59 -2.00
C ARG A 446 -0.50 -2.65 -1.24
N VAL A 447 -0.15 -2.36 0.02
CA VAL A 447 -0.92 -1.52 0.95
C VAL A 447 -1.15 -0.09 0.42
N GLY A 448 -0.25 0.44 -0.40
CA GLY A 448 -0.37 1.79 -1.02
C GLY A 448 -0.92 1.80 -2.44
N TRP A 449 -1.41 0.68 -2.97
CA TRP A 449 -1.84 0.59 -4.36
C TRP A 449 -3.04 1.50 -4.63
N THR A 450 -2.89 2.38 -5.62
CA THR A 450 -3.90 3.34 -6.05
C THR A 450 -4.23 3.11 -7.52
N ALA A 451 -5.47 2.75 -7.83
CA ALA A 451 -5.86 2.41 -9.20
C ALA A 451 -5.49 3.48 -10.24
N THR A 452 -5.76 4.76 -9.98
CA THR A 452 -5.49 5.83 -10.96
C THR A 452 -4.01 6.10 -11.22
N LEU A 453 -3.11 5.77 -10.27
CA LEU A 453 -1.68 6.05 -10.37
C LEU A 453 -0.89 4.81 -10.79
N ASP A 454 -1.22 3.65 -10.22
CA ASP A 454 -0.47 2.42 -10.40
C ASP A 454 -0.95 1.55 -11.57
N SER A 455 -2.16 1.83 -12.10
CA SER A 455 -2.71 1.08 -13.25
C SER A 455 -2.65 1.83 -14.58
N LEU A 456 -2.24 3.10 -14.62
CA LEU A 456 -2.30 3.95 -15.83
C LEU A 456 -0.95 4.58 -16.18
N THR A 457 -0.65 4.69 -17.47
CA THR A 457 0.57 5.36 -18.00
C THR A 457 0.56 6.89 -17.93
N GLY A 458 -0.55 7.53 -17.56
CA GLY A 458 -0.71 8.99 -17.67
C GLY A 458 -1.96 9.54 -17.01
N THR A 459 -2.21 10.84 -17.22
CA THR A 459 -3.34 11.54 -16.60
C THR A 459 -4.54 11.62 -17.54
N TRP A 460 -5.75 11.57 -16.96
CA TRP A 460 -6.97 11.85 -17.71
C TRP A 460 -7.10 13.35 -17.97
N GLY A 461 -7.69 13.72 -19.11
CA GLY A 461 -8.00 15.12 -19.43
C GLY A 461 -6.91 15.86 -20.20
N GLU A 462 -5.74 15.26 -20.41
CA GLU A 462 -4.63 15.95 -21.04
C GLU A 462 -4.83 16.08 -22.56
N ILE A 463 -4.83 17.33 -23.04
CA ILE A 463 -4.94 17.65 -24.48
C ILE A 463 -3.60 17.37 -25.14
N ARG A 464 -3.61 16.55 -26.20
CA ARG A 464 -2.43 16.36 -27.02
C ARG A 464 -2.19 17.63 -27.82
N ARG A 465 -1.02 18.24 -27.61
CA ARG A 465 -0.62 19.44 -28.33
C ARG A 465 -0.07 19.11 -29.71
N PHE A 466 -0.46 19.88 -30.72
CA PHE A 466 -0.04 19.73 -32.10
C PHE A 466 1.40 20.21 -32.29
N SER A 467 2.20 19.38 -32.97
CA SER A 467 3.50 19.80 -33.50
C SER A 467 3.32 20.59 -34.78
N SER A 468 4.21 21.54 -35.05
CA SER A 468 4.29 22.16 -36.36
C SER A 468 4.65 21.13 -37.43
N PHE A 469 4.17 21.33 -38.65
CA PHE A 469 4.52 20.51 -39.80
C PHE A 469 5.04 21.38 -40.93
N ARG A 470 5.79 20.77 -41.85
CA ARG A 470 6.44 21.49 -42.94
C ARG A 470 5.41 21.91 -44.00
N ALA A 471 5.44 23.18 -44.39
CA ALA A 471 4.71 23.69 -45.54
C ALA A 471 5.52 23.50 -46.84
N GLY A 472 4.81 23.27 -47.95
CA GLY A 472 5.37 23.26 -49.30
C GLY A 472 5.68 24.69 -49.76
N VAL A 473 6.76 24.86 -50.53
CA VAL A 473 7.22 26.17 -51.03
C VAL A 473 7.45 26.20 -52.55
N ASP A 474 7.30 25.04 -53.20
CA ASP A 474 7.53 24.88 -54.63
C ASP A 474 6.26 24.31 -55.28
N ALA A 475 5.80 24.96 -56.34
CA ALA A 475 4.62 24.55 -57.09
C ALA A 475 4.89 23.34 -58.00
N ALA A 476 6.16 23.07 -58.34
CA ALA A 476 6.54 21.91 -59.15
C ALA A 476 6.62 20.61 -58.33
N THR A 477 6.69 20.72 -57.01
CA THR A 477 6.73 19.57 -56.10
C THR A 477 5.32 19.28 -55.58
N GLU A 478 4.94 18.01 -55.53
CA GLU A 478 3.67 17.59 -54.93
C GLU A 478 3.58 18.10 -53.48
N MET A 479 2.42 18.67 -53.12
CA MET A 479 2.26 19.30 -51.82
C MET A 479 2.31 18.22 -50.73
N PRO A 480 3.13 18.39 -49.68
CA PRO A 480 3.33 17.32 -48.73
C PRO A 480 2.17 17.23 -47.73
N LEU A 481 1.45 16.10 -47.75
CA LEU A 481 0.35 15.76 -46.83
C LEU A 481 0.89 15.32 -45.47
N ASN A 482 1.43 16.27 -44.71
CA ASN A 482 2.19 16.00 -43.49
C ASN A 482 1.35 16.02 -42.20
N ALA A 483 0.18 16.68 -42.21
CA ALA A 483 -0.66 16.84 -41.02
C ALA A 483 -1.69 15.71 -40.91
N THR A 484 -1.29 14.59 -40.32
CA THR A 484 -2.14 13.38 -40.15
C THR A 484 -2.87 13.32 -38.81
N HIS A 485 -2.61 14.26 -37.90
CA HIS A 485 -3.23 14.30 -36.56
C HIS A 485 -4.71 14.72 -36.58
N PHE A 486 -5.24 15.12 -37.74
CA PHE A 486 -6.66 15.43 -37.94
C PHE A 486 -7.48 14.23 -38.43
N ILE A 487 -6.87 13.04 -38.51
CA ILE A 487 -7.57 11.87 -39.04
C ILE A 487 -8.89 11.60 -38.29
N GLY A 488 -9.98 11.43 -39.03
CA GLY A 488 -11.32 11.21 -38.48
C GLY A 488 -12.04 12.48 -38.02
N ARG A 489 -11.38 13.65 -38.04
CA ARG A 489 -12.03 14.92 -37.72
C ARG A 489 -12.88 15.40 -38.89
N SER A 490 -14.04 16.01 -38.62
CA SER A 490 -14.85 16.62 -39.68
C SER A 490 -14.10 17.77 -40.33
N ILE A 491 -14.21 17.87 -41.65
CA ILE A 491 -13.66 19.00 -42.40
C ILE A 491 -14.47 20.28 -42.15
N TRP A 492 -15.76 20.16 -41.80
CA TRP A 492 -16.62 21.29 -41.51
C TRP A 492 -16.39 21.73 -40.06
N ASN A 493 -15.77 22.90 -39.88
CA ASN A 493 -15.48 23.47 -38.56
C ASN A 493 -15.70 24.99 -38.59
N ASP A 494 -16.25 25.56 -37.52
CA ASP A 494 -16.56 26.99 -37.48
C ASP A 494 -15.33 27.90 -37.29
N ASN A 495 -14.18 27.38 -36.85
CA ASN A 495 -12.97 28.15 -36.65
C ASN A 495 -11.68 27.32 -36.72
N TRP A 496 -11.03 27.36 -37.88
CA TRP A 496 -9.64 26.96 -38.05
C TRP A 496 -8.70 28.13 -37.81
N VAL A 497 -7.54 27.84 -37.23
CA VAL A 497 -6.46 28.77 -37.00
C VAL A 497 -5.18 28.23 -37.64
N LEU A 498 -4.67 28.93 -38.64
CA LEU A 498 -3.35 28.71 -39.23
C LEU A 498 -2.37 29.70 -38.61
N ILE A 499 -1.28 29.18 -38.06
CA ILE A 499 -0.18 29.97 -37.48
C ILE A 499 1.09 29.72 -38.28
N ILE A 500 1.69 30.81 -38.74
CA ILE A 500 2.98 30.83 -39.45
C ILE A 500 3.97 31.57 -38.55
N PRO A 501 4.86 30.87 -37.82
CA PRO A 501 5.82 31.51 -36.93
C PRO A 501 6.98 32.13 -37.72
N GLY A 502 7.32 33.40 -37.43
CA GLY A 502 8.42 34.10 -38.11
C GLY A 502 9.78 33.44 -37.92
N GLN A 503 10.01 32.84 -36.75
CA GLN A 503 11.25 32.10 -36.42
C GLN A 503 11.51 30.90 -37.34
N THR A 504 10.48 30.39 -38.01
CA THR A 504 10.62 29.28 -38.97
C THR A 504 10.97 29.75 -40.38
N LEU A 505 10.79 31.05 -40.66
CA LEU A 505 11.00 31.68 -41.95
C LEU A 505 12.41 32.23 -42.08
N HIS A 506 12.95 32.84 -41.02
CA HIS A 506 14.27 33.47 -41.03
C HIS A 506 14.86 33.53 -39.60
N ALA A 507 16.18 33.72 -39.50
CA ALA A 507 16.87 33.81 -38.20
C ALA A 507 16.41 35.03 -37.39
N ASP A 508 16.19 36.16 -38.06
CA ASP A 508 15.43 37.30 -37.55
C ASP A 508 13.95 37.16 -37.95
N PRO A 509 13.04 36.90 -37.00
CA PRO A 509 11.63 36.65 -37.27
C PRO A 509 10.90 37.82 -37.95
N GLU A 510 11.27 39.07 -37.64
CA GLU A 510 10.57 40.24 -38.18
C GLU A 510 10.90 40.45 -39.67
N THR A 511 12.17 40.29 -40.02
CA THR A 511 12.60 40.26 -41.42
C THR A 511 11.93 39.11 -42.17
N GLY A 512 11.86 37.92 -41.57
CA GLY A 512 11.21 36.75 -42.18
C GLY A 512 9.74 36.97 -42.50
N ILE A 513 9.00 37.60 -41.59
CA ILE A 513 7.58 37.94 -41.80
C ILE A 513 7.43 39.03 -42.86
N ALA A 514 8.26 40.07 -42.83
CA ALA A 514 8.19 41.16 -43.79
C ALA A 514 8.42 40.67 -45.23
N GLU A 515 9.45 39.85 -45.45
CA GLU A 515 9.74 39.26 -46.76
C GLU A 515 8.66 38.26 -47.20
N PHE A 516 8.11 37.48 -46.26
CA PHE A 516 7.00 36.57 -46.56
C PHE A 516 5.78 37.33 -47.06
N ILE A 517 5.39 38.40 -46.36
CA ILE A 517 4.25 39.22 -46.75
C ILE A 517 4.45 39.89 -48.11
N GLU A 518 5.68 40.32 -48.43
CA GLU A 518 5.93 41.02 -49.70
C GLU A 518 5.84 40.09 -50.91
N ASN A 519 6.30 38.85 -50.77
CA ASN A 519 6.51 37.95 -51.91
C ASN A 519 5.42 36.89 -52.09
N VAL A 520 4.80 36.40 -51.01
CA VAL A 520 3.83 35.30 -51.09
C VAL A 520 2.60 35.72 -51.87
N THR A 521 2.31 34.98 -52.93
CA THR A 521 1.19 35.25 -53.82
C THR A 521 -0.09 34.58 -53.33
N ASP A 522 0.00 33.41 -52.70
CA ASP A 522 -1.16 32.70 -52.16
C ASP A 522 -0.75 31.70 -51.07
N ILE A 523 -1.70 31.35 -50.20
CA ILE A 523 -1.60 30.26 -49.25
C ILE A 523 -2.65 29.24 -49.65
N ARG A 524 -2.21 28.07 -50.09
CA ARG A 524 -3.09 26.98 -50.49
C ARG A 524 -3.12 25.89 -49.44
N PHE A 525 -4.31 25.34 -49.25
CA PHE A 525 -4.53 24.14 -48.48
C PHE A 525 -4.81 23.01 -49.45
N ASN A 526 -4.36 21.81 -49.14
CA ASN A 526 -4.97 20.63 -49.72
C ASN A 526 -5.25 19.61 -48.64
N PHE A 527 -6.47 19.11 -48.71
CA PHE A 527 -7.06 18.17 -47.77
C PHE A 527 -7.28 16.87 -48.53
N GLU A 528 -6.64 15.81 -48.06
CA GLU A 528 -7.01 14.44 -48.38
C GLU A 528 -8.12 14.04 -47.39
N THR A 529 -9.28 13.70 -47.94
CA THR A 529 -10.49 13.43 -47.16
C THR A 529 -11.12 12.10 -47.57
N TYR A 530 -11.93 11.55 -46.67
CA TYR A 530 -12.82 10.45 -46.95
C TYR A 530 -14.24 10.79 -46.48
N GLY A 531 -15.19 10.63 -47.39
CA GLY A 531 -16.60 10.91 -47.18
C GLY A 531 -17.42 9.63 -47.01
N TYR A 532 -18.47 9.74 -46.21
CA TYR A 532 -19.52 8.72 -46.07
C TYR A 532 -20.85 9.24 -46.60
N SER A 533 -21.48 8.51 -47.52
CA SER A 533 -22.76 8.91 -48.12
C SER A 533 -23.91 8.90 -47.12
N GLY A 534 -23.87 8.03 -46.11
CA GLY A 534 -25.01 7.82 -45.22
C GLY A 534 -26.02 6.88 -45.85
N ASN A 535 -27.27 6.94 -45.36
CA ASN A 535 -28.31 5.95 -45.64
C ASN A 535 -29.52 6.52 -46.39
#